data_AF-A0A317CIN8-F1
#
_entry.id   AF-A0A317CIN8-F1
#
_cell.length_a   1.000
_cell.length_b   1.000
_cell.length_c   1.000
_cell.angle_alpha   90.00
_cell.angle_beta   90.00
_cell.angle_gamma   90.00
#
_symmetry.space_group_name_H-M   'P 1'
#
loop_
_entity.id
_entity.type
_entity.pdbx_description
1 polymer ?
#
loop_
_entity_poly.entity_id
_entity_poly.type
_entity_poly.pdbx_seq_one_letter_code
_entity_poly.pdbx_strand_id
1 'polypeptide(L)'
;MFNDAKAEFESRGIGIHYAVKANSNIHIPSLIQAQCLSVDLVSSGELSRVIAAGFSGEQMVFSGVGKIAKEFKQVIEKGVGPFNVEFAEELELLAHIANQQGKQVWVALRVNPNVIVNTHKNITTGAKGNKFGIDPEHAIGLYQQYYRVGNAHGFTDI
;
A
#
# COMPACT_ATOMS: atom_id res chain seq x y z
N MET A 1 -8.61 23.68 5.68
CA MET A 1 -7.64 23.08 4.73
C MET A 1 -7.76 21.56 4.65
N PHE A 2 -7.51 20.75 5.69
CA PHE A 2 -7.74 19.29 5.60
C PHE A 2 -9.23 18.93 5.45
N ASN A 3 -10.11 19.65 6.17
CA ASN A 3 -11.54 19.39 6.15
C ASN A 3 -12.21 19.67 4.80
N ASP A 4 -11.68 20.65 4.04
CA ASP A 4 -12.26 21.03 2.75
C ASP A 4 -11.98 19.94 1.69
N ALA A 5 -10.74 19.44 1.66
CA ALA A 5 -10.38 18.31 0.81
C ALA A 5 -11.12 17.03 1.22
N LYS A 6 -11.19 16.75 2.53
CA LYS A 6 -11.90 15.59 3.07
C LYS A 6 -13.37 15.59 2.65
N ALA A 7 -14.09 16.70 2.83
CA ALA A 7 -15.50 16.79 2.49
C ALA A 7 -15.79 16.55 1.00
N GLU A 8 -14.94 17.10 0.10
CA GLU A 8 -15.10 16.92 -1.34
C GLU A 8 -14.91 15.45 -1.75
N PHE A 9 -13.88 14.78 -1.22
CA PHE A 9 -13.53 13.42 -1.61
C PHE A 9 -14.42 12.35 -0.95
N GLU A 10 -14.82 12.52 0.32
CA GLU A 10 -15.69 11.58 1.01
C GLU A 10 -17.06 11.47 0.34
N SER A 11 -17.61 12.58 -0.17
CA SER A 11 -18.87 12.58 -0.91
C SER A 11 -18.86 11.71 -2.16
N ARG A 12 -17.67 11.36 -2.66
CA ARG A 12 -17.43 10.53 -3.86
C ARG A 12 -16.92 9.13 -3.51
N GLY A 13 -16.86 8.78 -2.21
CA GLY A 13 -16.31 7.50 -1.74
C GLY A 13 -14.79 7.39 -1.91
N ILE A 14 -14.07 8.52 -1.98
CA ILE A 14 -12.61 8.54 -2.16
C ILE A 14 -11.94 8.67 -0.78
N GLY A 15 -11.12 7.69 -0.42
CA GLY A 15 -10.29 7.72 0.78
C GLY A 15 -9.02 8.57 0.61
N ILE A 16 -8.63 9.28 1.66
CA ILE A 16 -7.38 10.06 1.70
C ILE A 16 -6.39 9.36 2.62
N HIS A 17 -5.22 9.03 2.06
CA HIS A 17 -4.10 8.44 2.79
C HIS A 17 -2.93 9.42 2.81
N TYR A 18 -2.59 9.93 4.00
CA TYR A 18 -1.42 10.80 4.17
C TYR A 18 -0.13 9.98 4.01
N ALA A 19 0.72 10.37 3.06
CA ALA A 19 2.02 9.74 2.85
C ALA A 19 2.98 10.11 3.99
N VAL A 20 3.26 9.18 4.90
CA VAL A 20 4.04 9.43 6.13
C VAL A 20 5.47 9.89 5.81
N LYS A 21 6.04 9.41 4.71
CA LYS A 21 7.35 9.85 4.20
C LYS A 21 7.45 11.34 3.91
N ALA A 22 6.33 12.06 3.75
CA ALA A 22 6.34 13.50 3.55
C ALA A 22 6.79 14.24 4.83
N ASN A 23 6.31 13.82 6.00
CA ASN A 23 6.79 14.27 7.30
C ASN A 23 6.40 13.25 8.39
N SER A 24 7.40 12.51 8.87
CA SER A 24 7.22 11.44 9.86
C SER A 24 7.44 11.88 11.31
N ASN A 25 7.48 13.19 11.57
CA ASN A 25 7.41 13.71 12.93
C ASN A 25 6.09 13.26 13.57
N ILE A 26 6.13 12.63 14.74
CA ILE A 26 4.97 11.98 15.37
C ILE A 26 3.75 12.89 15.56
N HIS A 27 3.96 14.20 15.72
CA HIS A 27 2.86 15.16 15.86
C HIS A 27 2.06 15.31 14.56
N ILE A 28 2.68 15.11 13.39
CA ILE A 28 1.99 15.19 12.10
C ILE A 28 1.01 14.01 11.93
N PRO A 29 1.41 12.72 12.02
CA PRO A 29 0.45 11.62 12.04
C PRO A 29 -0.61 11.77 13.15
N SER A 30 -0.25 12.25 14.34
CA SER A 30 -1.23 12.47 15.42
C SER A 30 -2.33 13.47 15.01
N LEU A 31 -1.96 14.55 14.32
CA LEU A 31 -2.93 15.50 13.77
C LEU A 31 -3.79 14.86 12.67
N ILE A 32 -3.19 14.07 11.77
CA ILE A 32 -3.91 13.34 10.71
C ILE A 32 -4.92 12.36 11.32
N GLN A 33 -4.52 11.62 12.35
CA GLN A 33 -5.38 10.69 13.09
C GLN A 33 -6.59 11.41 13.69
N ALA A 34 -6.36 12.58 14.31
CA ALA A 34 -7.41 13.39 14.90
C ALA A 34 -8.41 13.95 13.87
N GLN A 35 -8.04 14.01 12.57
CA GLN A 35 -8.96 14.36 11.48
C GLN A 35 -9.69 13.14 10.89
N CYS A 36 -9.52 11.95 11.47
CA CYS A 36 -10.05 10.67 10.98
C CYS A 36 -9.65 10.39 9.51
N LEU A 37 -8.41 10.71 9.15
CA LEU A 37 -7.83 10.36 7.86
C LEU A 37 -6.96 9.09 8.00
N SER A 38 -6.68 8.44 6.87
CA SER A 38 -5.82 7.26 6.81
C SER A 38 -4.39 7.63 6.45
N VAL A 39 -3.47 6.66 6.48
CA VAL A 39 -2.04 6.86 6.17
C VAL A 39 -1.51 5.86 5.14
N ASP A 40 -0.51 6.28 4.38
CA ASP A 40 0.31 5.45 3.50
C ASP A 40 1.72 5.32 4.07
N LEU A 41 2.12 4.07 4.28
CA LEU A 41 3.38 3.66 4.91
C LEU A 41 4.29 3.00 3.87
N VAL A 42 5.59 3.26 3.95
CA VAL A 42 6.61 2.62 3.11
C VAL A 42 7.65 1.82 3.88
N SER A 43 7.56 1.76 5.21
CA SER A 43 8.46 0.93 6.04
C SER A 43 7.87 0.58 7.41
N SER A 44 8.44 -0.46 8.04
CA SER A 44 8.20 -0.82 9.45
C SER A 44 8.56 0.29 10.46
N GLY A 45 9.50 1.17 10.11
CA GLY A 45 9.84 2.35 10.91
C GLY A 45 8.68 3.37 10.96
N GLU A 46 7.98 3.55 9.84
CA GLU A 46 6.79 4.40 9.79
C GLU A 46 5.60 3.74 10.51
N LEU A 47 5.42 2.42 10.33
CA LEU A 47 4.41 1.64 11.05
C LEU A 47 4.49 1.89 12.57
N SER A 48 5.70 1.82 13.13
CA SER A 48 5.92 2.04 14.56
C SER A 48 5.50 3.44 15.01
N ARG A 49 5.72 4.46 14.17
CA ARG A 49 5.35 5.85 14.46
C ARG A 49 3.84 6.07 14.40
N VAL A 50 3.16 5.50 13.41
CA VAL A 50 1.71 5.68 13.27
C VAL A 50 0.93 4.87 14.30
N ILE A 51 1.41 3.70 14.71
CA ILE A 51 0.84 2.99 15.86
C ILE A 51 0.94 3.85 17.12
N ALA A 52 2.10 4.48 17.36
CA ALA A 52 2.28 5.38 18.50
C ALA A 52 1.40 6.64 18.41
N ALA A 53 1.00 7.06 17.20
CA ALA A 53 0.05 8.14 16.96
C ALA A 53 -1.42 7.71 17.04
N GLY A 54 -1.72 6.43 17.32
CA GLY A 54 -3.08 5.95 17.60
C GLY A 54 -3.87 5.45 16.39
N PHE A 55 -3.20 5.10 15.28
CA PHE A 55 -3.86 4.48 14.13
C PHE A 55 -4.07 2.97 14.32
N SER A 56 -5.22 2.45 13.87
CA SER A 56 -5.48 1.02 13.69
C SER A 56 -5.04 0.55 12.29
N GLY A 57 -4.81 -0.76 12.11
CA GLY A 57 -4.32 -1.31 10.84
C GLY A 57 -5.23 -1.02 9.65
N GLU A 58 -6.55 -1.02 9.84
CA GLU A 58 -7.56 -0.69 8.83
C GLU A 58 -7.43 0.75 8.28
N GLN A 59 -6.73 1.64 8.99
CA GLN A 59 -6.49 3.02 8.57
C GLN A 59 -5.15 3.17 7.82
N MET A 60 -4.49 2.07 7.48
CA MET A 60 -3.13 2.07 6.93
C MET A 60 -3.06 1.29 5.62
N VAL A 61 -2.37 1.86 4.64
CA VAL A 61 -1.93 1.13 3.44
C VAL A 61 -0.41 0.96 3.47
N PHE A 62 0.09 -0.13 2.90
CA PHE A 62 1.53 -0.42 2.87
C PHE A 62 2.06 -0.47 1.45
N SER A 63 2.85 0.55 1.09
CA SER A 63 3.41 0.79 -0.25
C SER A 63 4.93 0.74 -0.25
N GLY A 64 5.54 0.99 -1.41
CA GLY A 64 6.99 1.15 -1.55
C GLY A 64 7.69 -0.09 -2.09
N VAL A 65 8.87 0.11 -2.68
CA VAL A 65 9.68 -0.99 -3.24
C VAL A 65 10.60 -1.57 -2.17
N GLY A 66 10.90 -2.87 -2.27
CA GLY A 66 11.91 -3.51 -1.40
C GLY A 66 11.42 -3.89 -0.01
N LYS A 67 10.11 -4.10 0.16
CA LYS A 67 9.52 -4.66 1.38
C LYS A 67 10.12 -6.04 1.65
N ILE A 68 10.51 -6.30 2.90
CA ILE A 68 11.12 -7.58 3.29
C ILE A 68 10.17 -8.44 4.12
N ALA A 69 10.46 -9.75 4.19
CA ALA A 69 9.64 -10.72 4.94
C ALA A 69 9.37 -10.32 6.40
N LYS A 70 10.36 -9.72 7.07
CA LYS A 70 10.22 -9.23 8.45
C LYS A 70 9.15 -8.13 8.54
N GLU A 71 9.11 -7.22 7.56
CA GLU A 71 8.13 -6.14 7.54
C GLU A 71 6.75 -6.68 7.24
N PHE A 72 6.60 -7.58 6.26
CA PHE A 72 5.31 -8.22 5.99
C PHE A 72 4.74 -8.90 7.22
N LYS A 73 5.54 -9.68 7.96
CA LYS A 73 5.07 -10.32 9.20
C LYS A 73 4.49 -9.32 10.19
N GLN A 74 5.22 -8.22 10.44
CA GLN A 74 4.80 -7.18 11.38
C GLN A 74 3.55 -6.44 10.90
N VAL A 75 3.49 -6.10 9.62
CA VAL A 75 2.41 -5.32 9.01
C VAL A 75 1.11 -6.14 8.97
N ILE A 76 1.19 -7.42 8.61
CA ILE A 76 0.04 -8.35 8.61
C ILE A 76 -0.48 -8.58 10.02
N GLU A 77 0.39 -8.78 11.01
CA GLU A 77 0.01 -8.95 12.42
C GLU A 77 -0.79 -7.76 12.96
N LYS A 78 -0.54 -6.56 12.42
CA LYS A 78 -1.24 -5.32 12.79
C LYS A 78 -2.54 -5.09 12.01
N GLY A 79 -2.88 -5.98 11.08
CA GLY A 79 -4.09 -5.86 10.27
C GLY A 79 -4.04 -4.71 9.27
N VAL A 80 -2.85 -4.33 8.82
CA VAL A 80 -2.66 -3.28 7.82
C VAL A 80 -3.04 -3.77 6.43
N GLY A 81 -3.69 -2.93 5.64
CA GLY A 81 -3.98 -3.20 4.24
C GLY A 81 -4.93 -2.15 3.62
N PRO A 82 -4.98 -2.05 2.27
CA PRO A 82 -4.28 -2.87 1.30
C PRO A 82 -2.75 -2.72 1.24
N PHE A 83 -2.10 -3.80 0.80
CA PHE A 83 -0.71 -3.85 0.39
C PHE A 83 -0.60 -3.45 -1.08
N ASN A 84 0.09 -2.35 -1.37
CA ASN A 84 0.40 -1.93 -2.73
C ASN A 84 1.67 -2.66 -3.19
N VAL A 85 1.48 -3.70 -4.00
CA VAL A 85 2.53 -4.58 -4.50
C VAL A 85 3.14 -4.04 -5.79
N GLU A 86 4.47 -4.03 -5.86
CA GLU A 86 5.22 -3.39 -6.95
C GLU A 86 5.73 -4.40 -8.00
N PHE A 87 5.92 -5.67 -7.63
CA PHE A 87 6.44 -6.74 -8.50
C PHE A 87 5.90 -8.13 -8.11
N ALA A 88 6.01 -9.11 -9.01
CA ALA A 88 5.43 -10.44 -8.86
C ALA A 88 5.99 -11.21 -7.66
N GLU A 89 7.32 -11.15 -7.48
CA GLU A 89 8.03 -11.84 -6.41
C GLU A 89 7.65 -11.30 -5.03
N GLU A 90 7.27 -10.01 -4.96
CA GLU A 90 6.72 -9.41 -3.75
C GLU A 90 5.35 -9.99 -3.42
N LEU A 91 4.48 -10.19 -4.42
CA LEU A 91 3.18 -10.84 -4.24
C LEU A 91 3.33 -12.27 -3.71
N GLU A 92 4.25 -13.03 -4.31
CA GLU A 92 4.57 -14.40 -3.88
C GLU A 92 5.03 -14.45 -2.43
N LEU A 93 5.95 -13.55 -2.04
CA LEU A 93 6.44 -13.45 -0.68
C LEU A 93 5.33 -13.06 0.31
N LEU A 94 4.51 -12.08 -0.05
CA LEU A 94 3.37 -11.64 0.76
C LEU A 94 2.38 -12.79 0.96
N ALA A 95 2.00 -13.49 -0.10
CA ALA A 95 1.10 -14.64 -0.04
C ALA A 95 1.65 -15.77 0.83
N HIS A 96 2.94 -16.08 0.70
CA HIS A 96 3.59 -17.09 1.53
C HIS A 96 3.50 -16.73 3.02
N ILE A 97 3.79 -15.47 3.38
CA ILE A 97 3.78 -15.02 4.78
C ILE A 97 2.36 -14.93 5.33
N ALA A 98 1.39 -14.42 4.56
CA ALA A 98 -0.02 -14.36 4.94
C ALA A 98 -0.56 -15.77 5.23
N ASN A 99 -0.27 -16.74 4.35
CA ASN A 99 -0.62 -18.15 4.55
C ASN A 99 0.04 -18.75 5.79
N GLN A 100 1.34 -18.47 6.03
CA GLN A 100 2.02 -18.92 7.26
C GLN A 100 1.38 -18.38 8.53
N GLN A 101 0.80 -17.18 8.49
CA GLN A 101 0.10 -16.57 9.63
C GLN A 101 -1.39 -16.94 9.69
N GLY A 102 -1.91 -17.69 8.71
CA GLY A 102 -3.35 -17.98 8.61
C GLY A 102 -4.20 -16.71 8.46
N LYS A 103 -3.64 -15.67 7.83
CA LYS A 103 -4.29 -14.37 7.67
C LYS A 103 -4.67 -14.16 6.21
N GLN A 104 -5.83 -13.54 6.02
CA GLN A 104 -6.17 -12.99 4.73
C GLN A 104 -5.73 -11.53 4.65
N VAL A 105 -5.23 -11.10 3.50
CA VAL A 105 -4.73 -9.74 3.31
C VAL A 105 -5.28 -9.11 2.04
N TRP A 106 -5.39 -7.79 2.07
CA TRP A 106 -5.88 -6.99 0.96
C TRP A 106 -4.72 -6.57 0.08
N VAL A 107 -4.80 -6.77 -1.23
CA VAL A 107 -3.71 -6.47 -2.17
C VAL A 107 -4.21 -5.60 -3.30
N ALA A 108 -3.44 -4.57 -3.64
CA ALA A 108 -3.56 -3.83 -4.88
C ALA A 108 -2.25 -3.96 -5.68
N LEU A 109 -2.36 -4.26 -6.97
CA LEU A 109 -1.21 -4.31 -7.87
C LEU A 109 -0.95 -2.91 -8.40
N ARG A 110 0.26 -2.37 -8.18
CA ARG A 110 0.65 -1.10 -8.77
C ARG A 110 1.02 -1.34 -10.24
N VAL A 111 0.14 -0.92 -11.15
CA VAL A 111 0.40 -1.04 -12.59
C VAL A 111 1.19 0.15 -13.09
N ASN A 112 2.22 -0.09 -13.89
CA ASN A 112 2.91 0.96 -14.63
C ASN A 112 2.16 1.20 -15.95
N PRO A 113 1.53 2.37 -16.17
CA PRO A 113 0.70 2.61 -17.35
C PRO A 113 1.51 2.80 -18.64
N ASN A 114 2.85 2.73 -18.59
CA ASN A 114 3.74 2.91 -19.73
C ASN A 114 3.52 4.26 -20.46
N VAL A 115 3.24 5.31 -19.69
CA VAL A 115 3.07 6.68 -20.20
C VAL A 115 4.39 7.43 -20.04
N ILE A 116 4.93 7.91 -21.16
CA ILE A 116 6.14 8.74 -21.17
C ILE A 116 5.76 10.14 -20.69
N VAL A 117 6.13 10.48 -19.46
CA VAL A 117 6.03 11.83 -18.92
C VAL A 117 7.34 12.57 -19.15
N ASN A 118 7.28 13.73 -19.81
CA ASN A 118 8.45 14.54 -20.13
C ASN A 118 8.90 15.34 -18.89
N THR A 119 9.51 14.67 -17.92
CA THR A 119 10.00 15.26 -16.66
C THR A 119 11.49 14.99 -16.43
N HIS A 120 12.10 15.62 -15.42
CA HIS A 120 13.52 15.46 -15.09
C HIS A 120 13.86 13.98 -14.83
N LYS A 121 15.04 13.52 -15.31
CA LYS A 121 15.46 12.10 -15.34
C LYS A 121 15.35 11.32 -14.01
N ASN A 122 15.31 12.02 -12.87
CA ASN A 122 15.29 11.42 -11.52
C ASN A 122 13.88 11.26 -10.91
N ILE A 123 12.84 11.81 -11.54
CA ILE A 123 11.44 11.76 -11.04
C ILE A 123 10.46 11.11 -12.02
N THR A 124 10.91 10.80 -13.23
CA THR A 124 10.12 10.06 -14.22
C THR A 124 9.94 8.63 -13.74
N THR A 125 8.75 8.27 -13.24
CA THR A 125 8.41 6.93 -12.72
C THR A 125 7.62 6.06 -13.70
N GLY A 126 7.26 6.57 -14.89
CA GLY A 126 6.41 5.87 -15.88
C GLY A 126 7.06 5.40 -17.19
N ALA A 127 8.36 5.59 -17.41
CA ALA A 127 9.03 5.11 -18.63
C ALA A 127 9.36 3.61 -18.56
N LYS A 128 9.34 2.93 -19.72
CA LYS A 128 9.85 1.55 -19.90
C LYS A 128 11.27 1.43 -19.31
N GLY A 129 11.44 0.55 -18.32
CA GLY A 129 12.70 0.37 -17.58
C GLY A 129 12.73 0.96 -16.17
N ASN A 130 11.65 1.61 -15.70
CA ASN A 130 11.54 2.02 -14.31
C ASN A 130 11.24 0.84 -13.38
N LYS A 131 11.92 0.82 -12.23
CA LYS A 131 11.81 -0.19 -11.16
C LYS A 131 10.46 -0.20 -10.40
N PHE A 132 9.45 0.53 -10.89
CA PHE A 132 8.20 0.76 -10.17
C PHE A 132 7.02 0.22 -10.97
N GLY A 133 6.18 -0.56 -10.28
CA GLY A 133 4.99 -1.17 -10.82
C GLY A 133 5.21 -2.31 -11.82
N ILE A 134 4.12 -3.04 -12.03
CA ILE A 134 4.02 -4.22 -12.89
C ILE A 134 3.53 -3.79 -14.27
N ASP A 135 4.09 -4.36 -15.33
CA ASP A 135 3.59 -4.18 -16.69
C ASP A 135 2.10 -4.62 -16.78
N PRO A 136 1.23 -3.90 -17.51
CA PRO A 136 -0.19 -4.21 -17.56
C PRO A 136 -0.52 -5.67 -17.93
N GLU A 137 0.20 -6.27 -18.88
CA GLU A 137 -0.04 -7.65 -19.30
C GLU A 137 0.31 -8.64 -18.17
N HIS A 138 1.43 -8.41 -17.50
CA HIS A 138 1.83 -9.21 -16.33
C HIS A 138 0.88 -9.01 -15.15
N ALA A 139 0.39 -7.80 -14.92
CA ALA A 139 -0.55 -7.50 -13.84
C ALA A 139 -1.87 -8.27 -14.00
N ILE A 140 -2.38 -8.39 -15.23
CA ILE A 140 -3.57 -9.21 -15.53
C ILE A 140 -3.31 -10.68 -15.22
N GLY A 141 -2.14 -11.21 -15.61
CA GLY A 141 -1.76 -12.60 -15.32
C GLY A 141 -1.69 -12.89 -13.82
N LEU A 142 -1.03 -12.01 -13.05
CA LEU A 142 -0.95 -12.13 -11.59
C LEU A 142 -2.31 -12.02 -10.92
N TYR A 143 -3.14 -11.08 -11.36
CA TYR A 143 -4.50 -10.96 -10.86
C TYR A 143 -5.26 -12.27 -11.07
N GLN A 144 -5.24 -12.84 -12.29
CA GLN A 144 -5.92 -14.11 -12.57
C GLN A 144 -5.38 -15.28 -11.72
N GLN A 145 -4.06 -15.34 -11.51
CA GLN A 145 -3.41 -16.38 -10.70
C GLN A 145 -3.84 -16.31 -9.23
N TYR A 146 -3.85 -15.12 -8.63
CA TYR A 146 -4.13 -14.96 -7.20
C TYR A 146 -5.62 -14.82 -6.88
N TYR A 147 -6.40 -14.25 -7.79
CA TYR A 147 -7.85 -14.12 -7.69
C TYR A 147 -8.55 -15.48 -7.77
N ARG A 148 -8.18 -16.33 -8.74
CA ARG A 148 -8.79 -17.66 -8.91
C ARG A 148 -8.46 -18.62 -7.75
N VAL A 149 -7.40 -18.31 -7.00
CA VAL A 149 -6.92 -19.11 -5.86
C VAL A 149 -7.33 -18.48 -4.52
N GLY A 150 -8.17 -17.42 -4.52
CA GLY A 150 -8.67 -16.75 -3.31
C GLY A 150 -9.37 -17.68 -2.31
N ASN A 151 -9.84 -18.85 -2.73
CA ASN A 151 -10.39 -19.88 -1.83
C ASN A 151 -9.33 -20.81 -1.18
N ALA A 152 -8.05 -20.69 -1.53
CA ALA A 152 -6.96 -21.51 -0.97
C ALA A 152 -5.78 -20.71 -0.39
N HIS A 153 -5.63 -19.41 -0.70
CA HIS A 153 -4.45 -18.60 -0.32
C HIS A 153 -4.73 -17.28 0.41
N GLY A 154 -5.97 -17.03 0.82
CA GLY A 154 -6.27 -15.95 1.78
C GLY A 154 -6.26 -14.53 1.21
N PHE A 155 -6.96 -14.28 0.12
CA PHE A 155 -7.17 -12.92 -0.41
C PHE A 155 -8.67 -12.63 -0.55
N THR A 156 -9.08 -11.38 -0.32
CA THR A 156 -10.46 -10.89 -0.54
C THR A 156 -10.47 -9.61 -1.40
N ASP A 157 -11.56 -9.41 -2.14
CA ASP A 157 -11.76 -8.36 -3.15
C ASP A 157 -12.31 -7.05 -2.60
N ILE A 158 -11.87 -5.92 -3.19
CA ILE A 158 -12.26 -4.53 -2.84
C ILE A 158 -13.76 -4.31 -2.98
#